data_AF-A0A7C9QVD2-F1
#
_entry.id   AF-A0A7C9QVD2-F1
#
_cell.length_a   1.000
_cell.length_b   1.000
_cell.length_c   1.000
_cell.angle_alpha   90.00
_cell.angle_beta   90.00
_cell.angle_gamma   90.00
#
_symmetry.space_group_name_H-M   'P 1'
#
loop_
_entity.id
_entity.type
_entity.pdbx_description
1 polymer ?
#
loop_
_entity_poly.entity_id
_entity_poly.type
_entity_poly.pdbx_seq_one_letter_code
_entity_poly.pdbx_strand_id
1 'polypeptide(L)'
;MITVYYKSGSAQWKYELDEAEHDYIIKNLLEDKPDIEEMFDDSLEILRDVADLDEDEMDEDDQIDQTIAVAFLWHYFNHMAKPEERIQGDIALIEEDDGAGVTVLPAADIVEE
;
A
#
# COMPACT_ATOMS: atom_id res chain seq x y z
N MET A 1 -7.66 12.01 5.17
CA MET A 1 -7.52 10.57 5.49
C MET A 1 -7.15 9.89 4.20
N ILE A 2 -6.13 9.05 4.25
CA ILE A 2 -5.61 8.30 3.11
C ILE A 2 -6.18 6.88 3.20
N THR A 3 -6.71 6.38 2.08
CA THR A 3 -7.25 5.02 2.02
C THR A 3 -6.51 4.19 0.99
N VAL A 4 -6.15 2.98 1.40
CA VAL A 4 -5.65 1.93 0.50
C VAL A 4 -6.56 0.72 0.59
N TYR A 5 -7.07 0.30 -0.56
CA TYR A 5 -7.82 -0.92 -0.71
C TYR A 5 -6.89 -2.01 -1.23
N TYR A 6 -7.02 -3.22 -0.72
CA TYR A 6 -6.22 -4.36 -1.17
C TYR A 6 -7.11 -5.56 -1.47
N LYS A 7 -6.75 -6.29 -2.52
CA LYS A 7 -7.38 -7.54 -2.90
C LYS A 7 -6.33 -8.50 -3.46
N SER A 8 -6.21 -9.68 -2.86
CA SER A 8 -5.41 -10.80 -3.37
C SER A 8 -6.11 -12.13 -3.11
N GLY A 9 -6.43 -12.89 -4.15
CA GLY A 9 -7.22 -14.12 -4.04
C GLY A 9 -8.53 -13.93 -3.26
N SER A 10 -8.64 -14.56 -2.08
CA SER A 10 -9.77 -14.40 -1.16
C SER A 10 -9.59 -13.29 -0.12
N ALA A 11 -8.38 -12.76 0.06
CA ALA A 11 -8.11 -11.66 0.98
C ALA A 11 -8.59 -10.34 0.39
N GLN A 12 -9.36 -9.59 1.17
CA GLN A 12 -9.80 -8.25 0.82
C GLN A 12 -9.88 -7.40 2.08
N TRP A 13 -9.17 -6.28 2.09
CA TRP A 13 -9.17 -5.36 3.23
C TRP A 13 -9.07 -3.90 2.79
N LYS A 14 -9.37 -3.01 3.74
CA LYS A 14 -9.30 -1.56 3.60
C LYS A 14 -8.46 -1.04 4.76
N TYR A 15 -7.40 -0.30 4.44
CA TYR A 15 -6.56 0.36 5.42
C TYR A 15 -6.78 1.88 5.34
N GLU A 16 -7.04 2.50 6.49
CA GLU A 16 -7.23 3.95 6.63
C GLU A 16 -6.10 4.53 7.47
N LEU A 17 -5.40 5.51 6.93
CA LEU A 17 -4.28 6.19 7.57
C LEU A 17 -4.57 7.68 7.69
N ASP A 18 -4.27 8.27 8.85
CA ASP A 18 -4.38 9.71 9.02
C ASP A 18 -3.30 10.44 8.20
N GLU A 19 -3.63 11.62 7.68
CA GLU A 19 -2.68 12.40 6.87
C GLU A 19 -1.44 12.83 7.67
N ALA A 20 -1.59 13.18 8.95
CA ALA A 20 -0.47 13.57 9.79
C ALA A 20 0.44 12.38 10.12
N GLU A 21 -0.13 11.19 10.25
CA GLU A 21 0.60 9.95 10.48
C GLU A 21 1.37 9.52 9.22
N HIS A 22 0.71 9.53 8.06
CA HIS A 22 1.36 9.34 6.77
C HIS A 22 2.54 10.29 6.58
N ASP A 23 2.33 11.60 6.81
CA ASP A 23 3.38 12.60 6.62
C ASP A 23 4.57 12.37 7.56
N TYR A 24 4.30 11.91 8.78
CA TYR A 24 5.34 11.52 9.72
C TYR A 24 6.12 10.30 9.20
N ILE A 25 5.44 9.23 8.79
CA ILE A 25 6.07 8.00 8.28
C ILE A 25 6.94 8.32 7.08
N ILE A 26 6.38 8.94 6.04
CA ILE A 26 7.09 9.24 4.79
C ILE A 26 8.29 10.16 5.05
N LYS A 27 8.15 11.15 5.92
CA LYS A 27 9.26 12.04 6.25
C LYS A 27 10.45 11.25 6.81
N ASN A 28 10.21 10.36 7.78
CA ASN A 28 11.27 9.55 8.37
C ASN A 28 11.84 8.56 7.35
N LEU A 29 10.98 7.93 6.57
CA LEU A 29 11.35 6.94 5.55
C LEU A 29 12.29 7.53 4.48
N LEU A 30 11.98 8.73 3.99
CA LEU A 30 12.75 9.38 2.93
C LEU A 30 13.99 10.12 3.43
N GLU A 31 14.13 10.33 4.74
CA GLU A 31 15.31 11.00 5.33
C GLU A 31 16.60 10.22 5.02
N ASP A 32 16.51 8.89 5.02
CA ASP A 32 17.64 7.99 4.78
C ASP A 32 17.96 7.75 3.29
N LYS A 33 17.22 8.39 2.38
CA LYS A 33 17.35 8.21 0.91
C LYS A 33 17.34 6.74 0.50
N PRO A 34 16.25 6.03 0.80
CA PRO A 34 16.16 4.61 0.51
C PRO A 34 16.15 4.34 -1.00
N ASP A 35 16.44 3.09 -1.38
CA ASP A 35 16.21 2.63 -2.74
C ASP A 35 14.71 2.46 -2.98
N ILE A 36 14.15 3.36 -3.79
CA ILE A 36 12.70 3.43 -4.03
C ILE A 36 12.16 2.19 -4.73
N GLU A 37 12.97 1.52 -5.55
CA GLU A 37 12.57 0.30 -6.27
C GLU A 37 12.51 -0.88 -5.31
N GLU A 38 13.55 -1.07 -4.48
CA GLU A 38 13.57 -2.08 -3.42
C GLU A 38 12.41 -1.87 -2.44
N MET A 39 12.19 -0.64 -1.99
CA MET A 39 11.07 -0.32 -1.09
C MET A 39 9.70 -0.62 -1.67
N PHE A 40 9.55 -0.45 -2.98
CA PHE A 40 8.29 -0.76 -3.67
C PHE A 40 8.04 -2.26 -3.69
N ASP A 41 9.05 -3.04 -4.07
CA ASP A 41 8.96 -4.50 -4.09
C ASP A 41 8.74 -5.06 -2.68
N ASP A 42 9.51 -4.59 -1.68
CA ASP A 42 9.37 -4.97 -0.27
C ASP A 42 7.97 -4.64 0.26
N SER A 43 7.44 -3.46 -0.07
CA SER A 43 6.08 -3.08 0.37
C SER A 43 5.02 -4.02 -0.18
N LEU A 44 5.16 -4.49 -1.42
CA LEU A 44 4.23 -5.47 -1.99
C LEU A 44 4.38 -6.84 -1.35
N GLU A 45 5.61 -7.27 -1.04
CA GLU A 45 5.88 -8.53 -0.32
C GLU A 45 5.26 -8.51 1.08
N ILE A 46 5.45 -7.44 1.85
CA ILE A 46 4.84 -7.26 3.17
C ILE A 46 3.31 -7.38 3.10
N LEU A 47 2.67 -6.72 2.12
CA LEU A 47 1.22 -6.78 2.01
C LEU A 47 0.69 -8.17 1.62
N ARG A 48 1.49 -8.96 0.88
CA ARG A 48 1.18 -10.36 0.59
C ARG A 48 1.28 -11.23 1.84
N ASP A 49 2.40 -11.12 2.55
CA ASP A 49 2.65 -11.89 3.76
C ASP A 49 1.56 -11.62 4.80
N VAL A 50 1.20 -10.35 4.99
CA VAL A 50 0.11 -9.95 5.89
C VAL A 50 -1.27 -10.40 5.40
N ALA A 51 -1.50 -10.45 4.09
CA ALA A 51 -2.78 -10.92 3.54
C ALA A 51 -3.01 -12.43 3.73
N ASP A 52 -1.94 -13.19 3.91
CA ASP A 52 -1.98 -14.63 4.21
C ASP A 52 -2.16 -14.93 5.71
N LEU A 53 -2.01 -13.92 6.59
CA LEU A 53 -2.23 -14.04 8.03
C LEU A 53 -3.70 -13.77 8.40
N ASP A 54 -4.21 -14.53 9.36
CA ASP A 54 -5.48 -14.19 10.03
C ASP A 54 -5.28 -12.97 10.96
N GLU A 55 -6.32 -12.15 11.16
CA GLU A 55 -6.23 -10.92 11.97
C GLU A 55 -5.73 -11.16 13.41
N ASP A 56 -5.98 -12.35 13.98
CA ASP A 56 -5.53 -12.72 15.32
C ASP A 56 -4.09 -13.29 15.36
N GLU A 57 -3.49 -13.51 14.20
CA GLU A 57 -2.09 -13.93 14.05
C GLU A 57 -1.14 -12.73 13.87
N MET A 58 -1.66 -11.56 13.46
CA MET A 58 -0.86 -10.34 13.30
C MET A 58 -0.34 -9.80 14.64
N ASP A 59 0.97 -9.72 14.77
CA ASP A 59 1.61 -9.06 15.92
C ASP A 59 1.81 -7.55 15.70
N GLU A 60 2.46 -6.89 16.68
CA GLU A 60 2.70 -5.44 16.62
C GLU A 60 3.68 -5.08 15.49
N ASP A 61 4.65 -5.93 15.20
CA ASP A 61 5.64 -5.69 14.15
C ASP A 61 4.98 -5.84 12.77
N ASP A 62 4.13 -6.86 12.58
CA ASP A 62 3.34 -7.04 11.33
C ASP A 62 2.46 -5.83 11.03
N GLN A 63 1.82 -5.27 12.06
CA GLN A 63 0.97 -4.07 11.92
C GLN A 63 1.80 -2.84 11.55
N ILE A 64 2.97 -2.67 12.16
CA ILE A 64 3.88 -1.57 11.84
C ILE A 64 4.36 -1.68 10.39
N ASP A 65 4.80 -2.86 9.96
CA ASP A 65 5.29 -3.11 8.61
C ASP A 65 4.19 -2.88 7.57
N GLN A 66 2.97 -3.37 7.82
CA GLN A 66 1.82 -3.08 6.96
C GLN A 66 1.56 -1.58 6.84
N THR A 67 1.63 -0.85 7.96
CA THR A 67 1.39 0.60 7.99
C THR A 67 2.41 1.36 7.15
N ILE A 68 3.69 0.98 7.25
CA ILE A 68 4.78 1.57 6.48
C ILE A 68 4.60 1.27 4.99
N ALA A 69 4.31 0.02 4.64
CA ALA A 69 4.08 -0.40 3.25
C ALA A 69 2.89 0.34 2.62
N VAL A 70 1.76 0.44 3.33
CA VAL A 70 0.58 1.19 2.90
C VAL A 70 0.90 2.68 2.68
N ALA A 71 1.57 3.31 3.65
CA ALA A 71 1.95 4.71 3.55
C ALA A 71 2.85 4.96 2.34
N PHE A 72 3.86 4.12 2.16
CA PHE A 72 4.82 4.23 1.06
C PHE A 72 4.16 4.05 -0.30
N LEU A 73 3.36 2.99 -0.50
CA LEU A 73 2.70 2.71 -1.77
C LEU A 73 1.75 3.84 -2.17
N TRP A 74 0.95 4.33 -1.22
CA TRP A 74 0.08 5.48 -1.49
C TRP A 74 0.89 6.71 -1.90
N HIS A 75 1.97 7.01 -1.17
CA HIS A 75 2.84 8.14 -1.46
C HIS A 75 3.52 8.02 -2.82
N TYR A 76 3.99 6.82 -3.16
CA TYR A 76 4.65 6.53 -4.42
C TYR A 76 3.74 6.89 -5.59
N PHE A 77 2.50 6.36 -5.61
CA PHE A 77 1.57 6.62 -6.71
C PHE A 77 1.03 8.05 -6.72
N ASN A 78 0.88 8.71 -5.58
CA ASN A 78 0.38 10.09 -5.55
C ASN A 78 1.45 11.14 -5.88
N HIS A 79 2.73 10.87 -5.59
CA HIS A 79 3.77 11.90 -5.59
C HIS A 79 5.04 11.54 -6.37
N MET A 80 5.44 10.27 -6.42
CA MET A 80 6.76 9.87 -6.96
C MET A 80 6.70 9.27 -8.36
N ALA A 81 5.68 8.47 -8.66
CA ALA A 81 5.48 7.81 -9.95
C ALA A 81 5.54 8.80 -11.12
N LYS A 82 5.77 8.31 -12.34
CA LYS A 82 5.76 9.19 -13.51
C LYS A 82 4.38 9.85 -13.65
N PRO A 83 4.28 11.06 -14.19
CA PRO A 83 3.00 11.78 -14.29
C PRO A 83 1.84 10.96 -14.87
N GLU A 84 2.12 10.08 -15.84
CA GLU A 84 1.16 9.18 -16.46
C GLU A 84 0.71 7.99 -15.58
N GLU A 85 1.49 7.64 -14.57
CA GLU A 85 1.24 6.55 -13.61
C GLU A 85 0.69 7.06 -12.28
N ARG A 86 0.61 8.39 -12.10
CA ARG A 86 0.15 8.98 -10.85
C ARG A 86 -1.34 8.82 -10.65
N ILE A 87 -1.71 8.45 -9.43
CA ILE A 87 -3.10 8.42 -8.97
C ILE A 87 -3.33 9.65 -8.08
N GLN A 88 -4.51 10.23 -8.13
CA GLN A 88 -4.90 11.31 -7.20
C GLN A 88 -5.93 10.78 -6.20
N GLY A 89 -5.54 10.72 -4.94
CA GLY A 89 -6.39 10.25 -3.85
C GLY A 89 -6.18 8.77 -3.54
N ASP A 90 -7.24 8.14 -3.07
CA ASP A 90 -7.23 6.75 -2.60
C ASP A 90 -6.84 5.78 -3.72
N ILE A 91 -6.04 4.77 -3.36
CA ILE A 91 -5.55 3.75 -4.30
C ILE A 91 -6.14 2.39 -3.97
N ALA A 92 -6.20 1.53 -4.97
CA ALA A 92 -6.54 0.13 -4.81
C ALA A 92 -5.48 -0.75 -5.47
N LEU A 93 -5.01 -1.73 -4.71
CA LEU A 93 -4.04 -2.74 -5.07
C LEU A 93 -4.80 -4.04 -5.35
N ILE A 94 -4.76 -4.52 -6.59
CA ILE A 94 -5.35 -5.80 -6.98
C ILE A 94 -4.25 -6.71 -7.48
N GLU A 95 -4.02 -7.79 -6.74
CA GLU A 95 -3.11 -8.84 -7.20
C GLU A 95 -3.80 -9.76 -8.20
N GLU A 96 -3.04 -10.19 -9.20
CA GLU A 96 -3.50 -11.19 -10.15
C GLU A 96 -3.54 -12.58 -9.49
N ASP A 97 -4.56 -13.38 -9.81
CA ASP A 97 -4.81 -14.69 -9.19
C ASP A 97 -3.67 -15.71 -9.41
N ASP A 98 -2.77 -15.46 -10.35
CA ASP A 98 -1.60 -16.29 -10.65
C ASP A 98 -0.30 -15.77 -10.01
N GLY A 99 -0.39 -14.68 -9.22
CA GLY A 99 0.75 -14.03 -8.56
C GLY A 99 1.70 -13.34 -9.53
N ALA A 100 1.33 -13.15 -10.80
CA ALA A 100 2.21 -12.61 -11.83
C ALA A 100 2.40 -11.07 -11.74
N GLY A 101 1.54 -10.37 -10.99
CA GLY A 101 1.65 -8.92 -10.83
C GLY A 101 0.60 -8.30 -9.93
N VAL A 102 0.77 -7.00 -9.69
CA VAL A 102 -0.16 -6.14 -8.97
C VAL A 102 -0.63 -5.03 -9.89
N THR A 103 -1.94 -4.91 -10.06
CA THR A 103 -2.58 -3.80 -10.74
C THR A 103 -2.94 -2.73 -9.71
N VAL A 104 -2.52 -1.50 -9.94
CA VAL A 104 -2.85 -0.36 -9.08
C VAL A 104 -3.80 0.58 -9.81
N LEU A 105 -4.95 0.87 -9.20
CA LEU A 105 -6.00 1.71 -9.77
C LEU A 105 -6.43 2.81 -8.77
N PRO A 106 -7.00 3.93 -9.26
CA PRO A 106 -7.76 4.83 -8.40
C PRO A 106 -8.91 4.08 -7.72
N ALA A 107 -9.08 4.24 -6.40
CA ALA A 107 -10.15 3.54 -5.69
C ALA A 107 -11.55 3.92 -6.21
N ALA A 108 -11.71 5.15 -6.69
CA ALA A 108 -12.94 5.64 -7.30
C ALA A 108 -13.36 4.87 -8.57
N ASP A 109 -12.43 4.18 -9.23
CA ASP A 109 -12.71 3.39 -10.44
C ASP A 109 -13.15 1.95 -10.13
N ILE A 110 -12.99 1.50 -8.88
CA ILE A 110 -13.36 0.14 -8.43
C ILE A 110 -14.63 0.15 -7.60
N VAL A 111 -14.82 1.17 -6.77
CA VAL A 111 -16.00 1.32 -5.93
C VAL A 111 -17.13 1.89 -6.79
N GLU A 112 -17.80 1.05 -7.58
CA GLU A 112 -19.11 1.39 -8.16
C GLU A 112 -20.14 1.58 -7.00
N GLU A 113 -20.98 2.62 -7.11
CA GLU A 113 -22.07 2.97 -6.17
C GLU A 113 -22.99 1.80 -5.77
#